data_AF-A0A2S7PYK5-F1
#
_entry.id   AF-A0A2S7PYK5-F1
#
_cell.length_a   1.000
_cell.length_b   1.000
_cell.length_c   1.000
_cell.angle_alpha   90.00
_cell.angle_beta   90.00
_cell.angle_gamma   90.00
#
_symmetry.space_group_name_H-M   'P 1'
#
loop_
_entity.id
_entity.type
_entity.pdbx_description
1 polymer ?
#
loop_
_entity_poly.entity_id
_entity_poly.type
_entity_poly.pdbx_seq_one_letter_code
_entity_poly.pdbx_strand_id
1 'polypeptide(L)'
;MLAYARCDKVSEQCPVSDTVFGYKPSLPINATLLALFCLVIVAQVVKGTHYRTWTFMTAMLLGSACLVAGELDLYVLVWSGGLTAW
;
A
#
# COMPACT_ATOMS: atom_id res chain seq x y z
N MET A 1 29.12 7.49 2.61
CA MET A 1 27.90 6.75 2.24
C MET A 1 27.84 5.51 3.10
N LEU A 2 27.27 5.63 4.29
CA LEU A 2 27.19 4.52 5.24
C LEU A 2 26.12 3.55 4.75
N ALA A 3 26.50 2.27 4.65
CA ALA A 3 25.56 1.19 4.48
C ALA A 3 24.59 1.21 5.67
N TYR A 4 23.36 1.65 5.43
CA TYR A 4 22.23 1.32 6.29
C TYR A 4 22.26 -0.20 6.45
N ALA A 5 22.53 -0.69 7.67
CA ALA A 5 22.35 -2.11 7.97
C ALA A 5 20.93 -2.45 7.53
N ARG A 6 20.78 -3.37 6.58
CA ARG A 6 19.54 -3.68 5.87
C ARG A 6 18.51 -4.25 6.86
N CYS A 7 17.90 -3.39 7.66
CA CYS A 7 16.86 -3.73 8.62
C CYS A 7 15.53 -3.72 7.89
N ASP A 8 15.32 -4.80 7.12
CA ASP A 8 14.05 -5.06 6.43
C ASP A 8 12.94 -5.52 7.40
N LYS A 9 13.28 -5.70 8.69
CA LYS A 9 12.45 -6.36 9.72
C LYS A 9 12.53 -5.58 11.02
N VAL A 10 11.38 -5.24 11.61
CA VAL A 10 11.31 -4.70 12.98
C VAL A 10 11.49 -5.86 13.96
N SER A 11 12.61 -5.86 14.68
CA SER A 11 13.01 -6.88 15.66
C SER A 11 13.54 -6.17 16.91
N GLU A 12 13.77 -6.87 18.02
CA GLU A 12 14.41 -6.27 19.21
C GLU A 12 15.81 -5.69 18.91
N GLN A 13 16.44 -6.19 17.85
CA GLN A 13 17.74 -5.74 17.34
C GLN A 13 17.66 -4.45 16.50
N CYS A 14 16.46 -4.09 16.02
CA CYS A 14 16.20 -2.89 15.21
C CYS A 14 14.86 -2.27 15.65
N PRO A 15 14.88 -1.43 16.71
CA PRO A 15 13.68 -0.87 17.31
C PRO A 15 12.96 0.08 16.36
N VAL A 16 11.64 0.17 16.50
CA VAL A 16 10.77 1.05 15.70
C VAL A 16 11.19 2.52 15.72
N SER A 17 11.86 2.96 16.80
CA SER A 17 12.36 4.34 16.98
C SER A 17 13.42 4.75 15.97
N ASP A 18 14.17 3.80 15.40
CA ASP A 18 15.22 4.07 14.40
C ASP A 18 14.69 3.95 12.96
N THR A 19 13.41 3.64 12.79
CA THR A 19 12.76 3.62 11.48
C THR A 19 12.25 5.00 11.10
N VAL A 20 12.32 5.35 9.81
CA VAL A 20 11.85 6.65 9.28
C VAL A 20 10.40 6.94 9.67
N PHE A 21 9.58 5.91 9.83
CA PHE A 21 8.16 6.03 10.14
C PHE A 21 7.87 6.09 11.65
N GLY A 22 8.71 5.54 12.53
CA GLY A 22 8.55 5.67 13.98
C GLY A 22 7.30 5.00 14.59
N TYR A 23 6.45 4.34 13.79
CA TYR A 23 5.27 3.59 14.24
C TYR A 23 5.09 2.30 13.44
N LYS A 24 4.40 1.31 14.05
CA LYS A 24 3.99 0.09 13.34
C LYS A 24 2.75 0.41 12.48
N PRO A 25 2.79 0.22 11.15
CA PRO A 25 1.64 0.45 10.31
C PRO A 25 0.53 -0.58 10.59
N SER A 26 -0.73 -0.14 10.59
CA SER A 26 -1.91 -0.97 10.82
C SER A 26 -2.33 -1.73 9.56
N LEU A 27 -1.78 -2.94 9.38
CA LEU A 27 -2.11 -3.84 8.27
C LEU A 27 -3.62 -3.97 7.93
N PRO A 28 -4.54 -4.18 8.90
CA PRO A 28 -5.93 -4.44 8.55
C PRO A 28 -6.64 -3.23 7.94
N ILE A 29 -6.27 -2.01 8.33
CA ILE A 29 -6.88 -0.78 7.80
C ILE A 29 -6.40 -0.55 6.36
N ASN A 30 -5.11 -0.70 6.15
CA ASN A 30 -4.48 -0.57 4.85
C ASN A 30 -5.01 -1.61 3.84
N ALA A 31 -5.17 -2.87 4.26
CA ALA A 31 -5.73 -3.92 3.40
C ALA A 31 -7.21 -3.70 3.04
N THR A 32 -8.02 -3.15 3.95
CA THR A 32 -9.44 -2.86 3.67
C THR A 32 -9.59 -1.68 2.70
N LEU A 33 -8.75 -0.66 2.84
CA LEU A 33 -8.70 0.46 1.89
C LEU A 33 -8.28 -0.03 0.51
N LEU A 34 -7.23 -0.86 0.40
CA LEU A 34 -6.81 -1.48 -0.85
C LEU A 34 -7.96 -2.19 -1.58
N ALA A 35 -8.71 -3.03 -0.86
CA ALA A 35 -9.84 -3.77 -1.43
C ALA A 35 -10.95 -2.83 -1.93
N LEU A 36 -11.26 -1.78 -1.16
CA LEU A 36 -12.26 -0.77 -1.54
C LEU A 36 -11.86 -0.02 -2.82
N PHE A 37 -10.63 0.44 -2.92
CA PHE A 37 -10.16 1.16 -4.09
C PHE A 37 -10.11 0.27 -5.34
N CYS A 38 -9.75 -1.01 -5.21
CA CYS A 38 -9.84 -1.98 -6.31
C CYS A 38 -11.29 -2.14 -6.81
N LEU A 39 -12.28 -2.21 -5.91
CA LEU A 39 -13.70 -2.28 -6.31
C LEU A 39 -14.15 -1.02 -7.05
N VAL A 40 -13.73 0.15 -6.58
CA VAL A 40 -14.07 1.42 -7.21
C VAL A 40 -13.42 1.53 -8.60
N ILE A 41 -12.17 1.08 -8.79
CA ILE A 41 -11.53 0.99 -10.10
C ILE A 41 -12.38 0.15 -11.06
N VAL A 42 -12.80 -1.05 -10.65
CA VAL A 42 -13.61 -1.94 -11.50
C VAL A 42 -14.93 -1.28 -11.87
N ALA A 43 -15.63 -0.68 -10.91
CA ALA A 43 -16.88 0.04 -11.16
C ALA A 43 -16.69 1.22 -12.12
N GLN A 44 -15.57 1.95 -12.00
CA GLN A 44 -15.23 3.09 -12.85
C GLN A 44 -14.79 2.67 -14.24
N VAL A 45 -14.16 1.51 -14.40
CA VAL A 45 -13.86 0.96 -15.73
C VAL A 45 -15.16 0.62 -16.45
N VAL A 46 -16.08 -0.09 -15.79
CA VAL A 46 -17.36 -0.46 -16.39
C VAL A 46 -18.19 0.77 -16.79
N LYS A 47 -18.36 1.72 -15.87
CA LYS A 47 -19.13 2.95 -16.14
C LYS A 47 -18.39 3.88 -17.10
N GLY A 48 -17.08 4.03 -16.95
CA GLY A 48 -16.23 4.87 -17.80
C GLY A 48 -16.25 4.44 -19.26
N THR A 49 -16.21 3.13 -19.52
CA THR A 49 -16.35 2.57 -20.88
C THR A 49 -17.74 2.82 -21.46
N HIS A 50 -18.80 2.72 -20.65
CA HIS A 50 -20.18 2.92 -21.13
C HIS A 50 -20.52 4.40 -21.37
N TYR A 51 -20.04 5.31 -20.53
CA TYR A 51 -20.37 6.75 -20.60
C TYR A 51 -19.29 7.63 -21.28
N ARG A 52 -18.21 7.03 -21.81
CA ARG A 52 -17.09 7.76 -22.45
C ARG A 52 -16.48 8.87 -21.58
N THR A 53 -16.42 8.70 -20.27
CA THR A 53 -15.82 9.69 -19.35
C THR A 53 -14.31 9.48 -19.20
N TRP A 54 -13.57 9.62 -20.31
CA TRP A 54 -12.14 9.29 -20.41
C TRP A 54 -11.24 10.01 -19.39
N THR A 55 -11.42 11.33 -19.20
CA THR A 55 -10.57 12.13 -18.30
C THR A 55 -10.82 11.82 -16.82
N PHE A 56 -12.08 11.57 -16.46
CA PHE A 56 -12.47 11.16 -15.11
C PHE A 56 -11.97 9.76 -14.78
N MET A 57 -12.05 8.85 -15.75
CA MET A 57 -11.54 7.49 -15.64
C MET A 57 -10.03 7.46 -15.44
N THR A 58 -9.25 8.23 -16.20
CA THR A 58 -7.79 8.29 -16.05
C THR A 58 -7.36 8.88 -14.70
N ALA A 59 -8.03 9.93 -14.22
CA ALA A 59 -7.71 10.55 -12.93
C ALA A 59 -7.97 9.58 -11.75
N MET A 60 -9.10 8.87 -11.76
CA MET A 60 -9.39 7.85 -10.75
C MET A 60 -8.44 6.66 -10.84
N LEU A 61 -8.07 6.20 -12.03
CA LEU A 61 -7.11 5.09 -12.19
C LEU A 61 -5.75 5.46 -11.59
N LEU A 62 -5.27 6.67 -11.87
CA LEU A 62 -3.93 7.10 -11.46
C LEU A 62 -3.84 7.32 -9.95
N GLY A 63 -4.85 7.94 -9.34
CA GLY A 63 -4.93 8.09 -7.88
C GLY A 63 -5.05 6.74 -7.15
N SER A 64 -5.87 5.83 -7.69
CA SER A 64 -6.06 4.51 -7.08
C SER A 64 -4.83 3.61 -7.27
N ALA A 65 -4.14 3.69 -8.41
CA ALA A 65 -2.91 2.94 -8.66
C ALA A 65 -1.77 3.35 -7.71
N CYS A 66 -1.65 4.65 -7.40
CA CYS A 66 -0.65 5.15 -6.46
C CYS A 66 -0.88 4.60 -5.04
N LEU A 67 -2.14 4.52 -4.61
CA LEU A 67 -2.50 3.91 -3.33
C LEU A 67 -2.23 2.40 -3.33
N VAL A 68 -2.67 1.71 -4.39
CA VAL A 68 -2.46 0.25 -4.53
C VAL A 68 -0.97 -0.09 -4.49
N ALA A 69 -0.12 0.67 -5.17
CA ALA A 69 1.32 0.47 -5.14
C ALA A 69 1.87 0.56 -3.70
N GLY A 70 1.57 1.65 -2.98
CA GLY A 70 2.04 1.84 -1.60
C GLY A 70 1.57 0.74 -0.63
N GLU A 71 0.33 0.28 -0.77
CA GLU A 71 -0.19 -0.78 0.10
C GLU A 71 0.31 -2.18 -0.28
N LEU A 72 0.53 -2.44 -1.57
CA LEU A 72 1.14 -3.69 -2.04
C LEU A 72 2.61 -3.78 -1.61
N ASP A 73 3.36 -2.69 -1.73
CA ASP A 73 4.74 -2.61 -1.25
C ASP A 73 4.78 -2.93 0.26
N LEU A 74 3.88 -2.34 1.05
CA LEU A 74 3.76 -2.66 2.47
C LEU A 74 3.37 -4.12 2.73
N TYR A 75 2.41 -4.67 1.99
CA TYR A 75 1.95 -6.06 2.15
C TYR A 75 3.07 -7.07 1.82
N VAL A 76 3.81 -6.84 0.73
CA VAL A 76 4.94 -7.66 0.32
C VAL A 76 6.07 -7.57 1.35
N LEU A 77 6.37 -6.37 1.85
CA LEU A 77 7.34 -6.19 2.93
C LEU A 77 6.92 -6.93 4.20
N VAL A 78 5.64 -6.97 4.55
CA VAL A 78 5.17 -7.70 5.73
C VAL A 78 5.19 -9.21 5.52
N TRP A 79 4.81 -9.70 4.34
CA TRP A 79 4.75 -11.14 4.04
C TRP A 79 6.15 -11.75 3.82
N SER A 80 7.02 -11.07 3.09
CA SER A 80 8.46 -11.38 3.02
C SER A 80 9.14 -11.15 4.40
N GLY A 81 8.55 -10.25 5.19
CA GLY A 81 8.97 -9.75 6.48
C GLY A 81 8.61 -10.59 7.71
N GLY A 82 7.64 -11.49 7.67
CA GLY A 82 7.19 -12.15 8.90
C GLY A 82 6.85 -11.15 10.02
N LEU A 83 6.30 -9.98 9.67
CA LEU A 83 5.75 -9.02 10.65
C LEU A 83 4.36 -9.47 11.16
N THR A 84 4.14 -10.78 11.27
CA THR A 84 2.95 -11.38 11.89
C THR A 84 3.20 -11.49 13.39
N ALA A 85 3.15 -10.34 14.08
CA ALA A 85 2.93 -10.32 15.51
C ALA A 85 1.56 -9.68 15.73
N TRP A 86 0.55 -10.54 15.85
CA TRP A 86 -0.57 -10.25 16.74
C TRP A 86 -0.05 -10.29 18.18
#